data_AF-E6SWH5-F1
#
_entry.id   AF-E6SWH5-F1
#
_cell.length_a   1.000
_cell.length_b   1.000
_cell.length_c   1.000
_cell.angle_alpha   90.00
_cell.angle_beta   90.00
_cell.angle_gamma   90.00
#
_symmetry.space_group_name_H-M   'P 1'
#
loop_
_entity.id
_entity.type
_entity.pdbx_description
1 polymer ?
#
loop_
_entity_poly.entity_id
_entity_poly.type
_entity_poly.pdbx_seq_one_letter_code
_entity_poly.pdbx_strand_id
1 'polypeptide(L)'
;MIIKIKDINNNITFELLVESDILINDLHKRIRKVHNQYLGNNGIDVIRINGSLHILLYFVSLDKYVEMNYGNKPLNFIIDEYNHNQWREETFSFLSLEHFNSTEDYAKELYTGYDCSFVEMGKDGWHEIYELCNVPDEKEREWKIEYLEKKVDNKQQTD
;
A
#
# COMPACT_ATOMS: atom_id res chain seq x y z
N MET A 1 -0.73 20.77 11.65
CA MET A 1 0.54 20.46 10.98
C MET A 1 0.34 20.43 9.47
N ILE A 2 1.34 20.83 8.70
CA ILE A 2 1.33 20.65 7.24
C ILE A 2 2.03 19.33 6.95
N ILE A 3 1.41 18.50 6.11
CA ILE A 3 2.01 17.25 5.65
C ILE A 3 2.13 17.24 4.14
N LYS A 4 3.22 16.66 3.65
CA LYS A 4 3.45 16.42 2.23
C LYS A 4 2.89 15.06 1.86
N ILE A 5 2.07 15.01 0.82
CA ILE A 5 1.52 13.76 0.28
C ILE A 5 1.95 13.63 -1.18
N LYS A 6 2.48 12.46 -1.54
CA LYS A 6 2.84 12.10 -2.90
C LYS A 6 1.83 11.10 -3.45
N ASP A 7 1.07 11.52 -4.45
CA ASP A 7 0.23 10.65 -5.27
C ASP A 7 1.13 9.88 -6.25
N ILE A 8 1.23 8.58 -6.06
CA ILE A 8 2.12 7.71 -6.85
C ILE A 8 1.57 7.51 -8.26
N ASN A 9 0.26 7.30 -8.41
CA ASN A 9 -0.35 7.02 -9.71
C ASN A 9 -0.20 8.21 -10.67
N ASN A 10 -0.38 9.43 -10.15
CA ASN A 10 -0.32 10.65 -10.96
C ASN A 10 1.06 11.33 -10.93
N ASN A 11 1.99 10.83 -10.11
CA ASN A 11 3.30 11.44 -9.85
C ASN A 11 3.20 12.92 -9.44
N ILE A 12 2.19 13.25 -8.63
CA ILE A 12 1.93 14.60 -8.11
C ILE A 12 2.27 14.64 -6.63
N THR A 13 2.68 15.82 -6.15
CA THR A 13 2.89 16.09 -4.74
C THR A 13 2.05 17.29 -4.33
N PHE A 14 1.41 17.20 -3.18
CA PHE A 14 0.61 18.28 -2.61
C PHE A 14 0.79 18.34 -1.10
N GLU A 15 0.41 19.47 -0.52
CA GLU A 15 0.46 19.69 0.92
C GLU A 15 -0.95 19.76 1.49
N LEU A 16 -1.14 19.20 2.68
CA LEU A 16 -2.41 19.21 3.39
C LEU A 16 -2.21 19.75 4.80
N LEU A 17 -2.99 20.78 5.15
CA LEU A 17 -3.08 21.25 6.54
C LEU A 17 -4.04 20.34 7.31
N VAL A 18 -3.53 19.70 8.35
CA VAL A 18 -4.29 18.76 9.19
C VAL A 18 -4.09 19.04 10.67
N GLU A 19 -5.02 18.58 11.50
CA GLU A 19 -4.82 18.53 12.95
C GLU A 19 -3.67 17.57 13.28
N SER A 20 -2.85 17.90 14.29
CA SER A 20 -1.69 17.08 14.64
C SER A 20 -2.06 15.70 15.16
N ASP A 21 -3.20 15.61 15.82
CA ASP A 21 -3.74 14.39 16.44
C ASP A 21 -4.72 13.64 15.53
N ILE A 22 -4.82 14.01 14.25
CA ILE A 22 -5.70 13.35 13.30
C ILE A 22 -5.35 11.85 13.22
N LEU A 23 -6.37 11.01 13.37
CA LEU A 23 -6.24 9.57 13.20
C LEU A 23 -5.97 9.22 11.73
N ILE A 24 -5.16 8.20 11.46
CA ILE A 24 -4.77 7.83 10.09
C ILE A 24 -5.98 7.50 9.19
N ASN A 25 -7.04 6.88 9.73
CA ASN A 25 -8.26 6.58 8.97
C ASN A 25 -9.01 7.86 8.58
N ASP A 26 -9.04 8.86 9.47
CA ASP A 26 -9.71 10.14 9.19
C ASP A 26 -8.84 11.04 8.30
N LEU A 27 -7.52 10.92 8.40
CA LEU A 27 -6.59 11.51 7.44
C LEU A 27 -6.86 10.97 6.04
N HIS A 28 -6.95 9.65 5.88
CA HIS A 28 -7.28 9.02 4.60
C HIS A 28 -8.58 9.58 4.00
N LYS A 29 -9.65 9.72 4.80
CA LYS A 29 -10.91 10.35 4.33
C LYS A 29 -10.70 11.79 3.85
N ARG A 30 -9.89 12.59 4.56
CA ARG A 30 -9.56 13.96 4.13
C ARG A 30 -8.76 13.96 2.82
N ILE A 31 -7.79 13.07 2.69
CA ILE A 31 -7.00 12.88 1.47
C ILE A 31 -7.93 12.53 0.30
N ARG A 32 -8.78 11.49 0.45
CA ARG A 32 -9.77 11.13 -0.57
C ARG A 32 -10.68 12.28 -0.91
N LYS A 33 -11.16 13.08 0.05
CA LYS A 33 -12.03 14.23 -0.25
C LYS A 33 -11.36 15.28 -1.13
N VAL A 34 -10.07 15.53 -0.93
CA VAL A 34 -9.28 16.48 -1.72
C VAL A 34 -8.90 15.88 -3.09
N HIS A 35 -8.60 14.57 -3.13
CA HIS A 35 -8.16 13.85 -4.33
C HIS A 35 -9.25 13.04 -5.05
N ASN A 36 -10.52 13.18 -4.67
CA ASN A 36 -11.60 12.26 -5.10
C ASN A 36 -11.82 12.25 -6.61
N GLN A 37 -11.42 13.32 -7.30
CA GLN A 37 -11.54 13.41 -8.75
C GLN A 37 -10.71 12.36 -9.52
N TYR A 38 -9.72 11.72 -8.87
CA TYR A 38 -8.84 10.72 -9.49
C TYR A 38 -9.02 9.31 -8.91
N LEU A 39 -9.77 9.16 -7.82
CA LEU A 39 -9.88 7.89 -7.10
C LEU A 39 -11.21 7.22 -7.45
N GLY A 40 -11.14 5.98 -7.92
CA GLY A 40 -12.31 5.20 -8.28
C GLY A 40 -13.19 4.85 -7.07
N ASN A 41 -14.39 4.35 -7.35
CA ASN A 41 -15.31 3.80 -6.33
C ASN A 41 -15.05 2.31 -6.06
N ASN A 42 -13.92 1.78 -6.51
CA ASN A 42 -13.51 0.40 -6.33
C ASN A 42 -12.01 0.34 -6.06
N GLY A 43 -11.51 -0.83 -5.68
CA GLY A 43 -10.08 -1.09 -5.54
C GLY A 43 -9.54 -0.82 -4.14
N ILE A 44 -8.26 -0.45 -4.06
CA ILE A 44 -7.52 -0.37 -2.80
C ILE A 44 -6.68 0.91 -2.76
N ASP A 45 -6.87 1.71 -1.71
CA ASP A 45 -5.97 2.81 -1.39
C ASP A 45 -4.87 2.31 -0.44
N VAL A 46 -3.62 2.67 -0.72
CA VAL A 46 -2.45 2.30 0.07
C VAL A 46 -1.74 3.57 0.50
N ILE A 47 -1.53 3.72 1.82
CA ILE A 47 -0.76 4.82 2.39
C ILE A 47 0.54 4.27 2.97
N ARG A 48 1.66 4.89 2.59
CA ARG A 48 2.99 4.54 3.11
C ARG A 48 3.73 5.76 3.62
N ILE A 49 4.66 5.56 4.56
CA ILE A 49 5.64 6.59 4.94
C ILE A 49 6.84 6.49 4.00
N ASN A 50 7.25 7.65 3.45
CA ASN A 50 8.37 7.80 2.51
C ASN A 50 8.30 6.86 1.29
N GLY A 51 7.11 6.38 0.94
CA GLY A 51 6.93 5.42 -0.16
C GLY A 51 7.21 3.95 0.20
N SER A 52 7.73 3.66 1.40
CA SER A 52 8.24 2.32 1.72
C SER A 52 7.42 1.60 2.78
N LEU A 53 7.11 2.27 3.90
CA LEU A 53 6.46 1.60 5.03
C LEU A 53 4.95 1.72 4.95
N HIS A 54 4.23 0.63 4.67
CA HIS A 54 2.76 0.61 4.70
C HIS A 54 2.23 0.93 6.11
N ILE A 55 1.32 1.90 6.19
CA ILE A 55 0.66 2.26 7.44
C ILE A 55 -0.85 2.03 7.39
N LEU A 56 -1.44 2.08 6.19
CA LEU A 56 -2.87 1.88 6.00
C LEU A 56 -3.16 1.31 4.62
N LEU A 57 -4.07 0.35 4.56
CA LEU A 57 -4.78 -0.02 3.34
C LEU A 57 -6.28 0.23 3.54
N TYR A 58 -6.97 0.63 2.48
CA TYR A 58 -8.42 0.79 2.48
C TYR A 58 -9.03 0.11 1.25
N PHE A 59 -9.82 -0.93 1.50
CA PHE A 59 -10.57 -1.67 0.48
C PHE A 59 -11.88 -0.93 0.20
N VAL A 60 -11.93 -0.22 -0.91
CA VAL A 60 -13.01 0.74 -1.23
C VAL A 60 -14.36 0.03 -1.34
N SER A 61 -14.41 -1.12 -2.01
CA SER A 61 -15.65 -1.89 -2.20
C SER A 61 -16.15 -2.59 -0.93
N LEU A 62 -15.26 -2.85 0.02
CA LEU A 62 -15.59 -3.47 1.30
C LEU A 62 -15.85 -2.44 2.41
N ASP A 63 -15.59 -1.15 2.15
CA ASP A 63 -15.52 -0.10 3.17
C ASP A 63 -14.69 -0.55 4.39
N LYS A 64 -13.52 -1.14 4.13
CA LYS A 64 -12.71 -1.81 5.15
C LYS A 64 -11.31 -1.22 5.21
N TYR A 65 -10.91 -0.79 6.39
CA TYR A 65 -9.53 -0.45 6.70
C TYR A 65 -8.75 -1.68 7.16
N VAL A 66 -7.51 -1.79 6.70
CA VAL A 66 -6.49 -2.66 7.26
C VAL A 66 -5.38 -1.77 7.80
N GLU A 67 -5.29 -1.73 9.12
CA GLU A 67 -4.36 -0.89 9.84
C GLU A 67 -3.06 -1.67 10.05
N MET A 68 -1.96 -1.17 9.50
CA MET A 68 -0.69 -1.91 9.46
C MET A 68 0.18 -1.58 10.68
N ASN A 69 1.46 -1.28 10.46
CA ASN A 69 2.53 -1.13 11.46
C ASN A 69 2.21 -0.36 12.74
N TYR A 70 1.22 0.55 12.75
CA TYR A 70 0.92 1.40 13.89
C TYR A 70 -0.54 1.36 14.37
N GLY A 71 -1.45 0.65 13.67
CA GLY A 71 -2.89 0.74 13.95
C GLY A 71 -3.49 2.11 13.61
N ASN A 72 -4.77 2.33 13.92
CA ASN A 72 -5.40 3.63 13.81
C ASN A 72 -5.01 4.58 14.94
N LYS A 73 -3.82 5.16 14.80
CA LYS A 73 -3.23 6.12 15.76
C LYS A 73 -3.18 7.54 15.18
N PRO A 74 -3.01 8.54 16.05
CA PRO A 74 -2.71 9.90 15.64
C PRO A 74 -1.47 9.98 14.74
N LEU A 75 -1.53 10.82 13.70
CA LEU A 75 -0.45 10.95 12.73
C LEU A 75 0.86 11.41 13.37
N ASN A 76 0.81 12.35 14.32
CA ASN A 76 2.01 12.77 15.05
C ASN A 76 2.69 11.62 15.78
N PHE A 77 1.91 10.75 16.45
CA PHE A 77 2.44 9.56 17.11
C PHE A 77 3.14 8.62 16.11
N ILE A 78 2.50 8.38 14.96
CA ILE A 78 3.08 7.54 13.90
C ILE A 78 4.41 8.12 13.38
N ILE A 79 4.46 9.44 13.17
CA ILE A 79 5.66 10.15 12.71
C ILE A 79 6.76 10.08 13.77
N ASP A 80 6.41 10.30 15.03
CA ASP A 80 7.36 10.24 16.13
C ASP A 80 7.94 8.83 16.27
N GLU A 81 7.11 7.78 16.33
CA GLU A 81 7.57 6.39 16.39
C GLU A 81 8.44 6.02 15.18
N TYR A 82 8.06 6.45 13.98
CA TYR A 82 8.85 6.25 12.76
C TYR A 82 10.25 6.87 12.88
N ASN A 83 10.33 8.11 13.37
CA ASN A 83 11.58 8.87 13.51
C ASN A 83 12.48 8.35 14.65
N HIS A 84 11.90 7.80 15.72
CA HIS A 84 12.66 7.24 16.84
C HIS A 84 13.19 5.83 16.58
N ASN A 85 12.80 5.19 15.46
CA ASN A 85 13.29 3.88 15.09
C ASN A 85 14.76 3.95 14.66
N GLN A 86 15.66 3.50 15.55
CA GLN A 86 17.12 3.60 15.40
C GLN A 86 17.71 2.83 14.20
N TRP A 87 16.93 1.96 13.57
CA TRP A 87 17.36 1.15 12.43
C TRP A 87 17.11 1.84 11.08
N ARG A 88 16.44 2.99 11.04
CA ARG A 88 16.16 3.72 9.81
C ARG A 88 17.21 4.79 9.54
N GLU A 89 17.66 4.86 8.29
CA GLU A 89 18.56 5.92 7.82
C GLU A 89 17.82 7.23 7.55
N GLU A 90 16.52 7.17 7.30
CA GLU A 90 15.70 8.32 6.90
C GLU A 90 14.60 8.64 7.91
N THR A 91 14.44 9.93 8.19
CA THR A 91 13.31 10.47 8.93
C THR A 91 12.09 10.67 8.03
N PHE A 92 10.92 10.80 8.64
CA PHE A 92 9.67 11.10 7.96
C PHE A 92 9.81 12.36 7.09
N SER A 93 9.43 12.22 5.82
CA SER A 93 9.47 13.31 4.83
C SER A 93 8.12 13.51 4.15
N PHE A 94 7.38 12.44 3.87
CA PHE A 94 6.07 12.50 3.22
C PHE A 94 5.27 11.22 3.46
N LEU A 95 3.96 11.31 3.25
CA LEU A 95 3.11 10.14 3.01
C LEU A 95 2.98 9.91 1.50
N SER A 96 3.06 8.67 1.05
CA SER A 96 2.61 8.32 -0.29
C SER A 96 1.16 7.84 -0.25
N LEU A 97 0.42 8.15 -1.31
CA LEU A 97 -0.89 7.59 -1.61
C LEU A 97 -0.77 6.87 -2.96
N GLU A 98 -1.20 5.63 -3.00
CA GLU A 98 -1.33 4.84 -4.22
C GLU A 98 -2.71 4.19 -4.25
N HIS A 99 -3.36 4.24 -5.40
CA HIS A 99 -4.65 3.65 -5.67
C HIS A 99 -4.52 2.54 -6.70
N PHE A 100 -4.97 1.36 -6.34
CA PHE A 100 -5.17 0.24 -7.24
C PHE A 100 -6.62 0.25 -7.70
N ASN A 101 -6.86 0.19 -9.01
CA ASN A 101 -8.21 0.27 -9.57
C ASN A 101 -9.07 -0.96 -9.24
N SER A 102 -8.44 -2.08 -8.86
CA SER A 102 -9.12 -3.30 -8.44
C SER A 102 -8.34 -4.03 -7.34
N THR A 103 -9.04 -4.88 -6.59
CA THR A 103 -8.39 -5.79 -5.63
C THR A 103 -7.54 -6.84 -6.34
N GLU A 104 -7.91 -7.22 -7.58
CA GLU A 104 -7.16 -8.15 -8.42
C GLU A 104 -5.78 -7.58 -8.80
N ASP A 105 -5.70 -6.30 -9.21
CA ASP A 105 -4.43 -5.65 -9.58
C ASP A 105 -3.46 -5.62 -8.39
N TYR A 106 -3.96 -5.19 -7.22
CA TYR A 106 -3.17 -5.18 -5.99
C TYR A 106 -2.71 -6.58 -5.58
N ALA A 107 -3.61 -7.56 -5.65
CA ALA A 107 -3.30 -8.94 -5.31
C ALA A 107 -2.22 -9.51 -6.24
N LYS A 108 -2.29 -9.25 -7.54
CA LYS A 108 -1.27 -9.66 -8.50
C LYS A 108 0.09 -9.07 -8.17
N GLU A 109 0.15 -7.76 -7.90
CA GLU A 109 1.39 -7.09 -7.50
C GLU A 109 1.97 -7.70 -6.22
N LEU A 110 1.15 -7.87 -5.19
CA LEU A 110 1.56 -8.45 -3.92
C LEU A 110 2.06 -9.90 -4.08
N TYR A 111 1.29 -10.76 -4.75
CA TYR A 111 1.63 -12.18 -4.93
C TYR A 111 2.91 -12.38 -5.74
N THR A 112 3.08 -11.61 -6.81
CA THR A 112 4.31 -11.67 -7.62
C THR A 112 5.52 -11.10 -6.89
N GLY A 113 5.34 -10.04 -6.08
CA GLY A 113 6.37 -9.51 -5.19
C GLY A 113 6.88 -10.50 -4.15
N TYR A 114 6.04 -11.47 -3.76
CA TYR A 114 6.38 -12.60 -2.89
C TYR A 114 6.71 -13.88 -3.66
N ASP A 115 7.22 -13.78 -4.89
CA ASP A 115 7.65 -14.93 -5.69
C ASP A 115 6.55 -15.98 -5.92
N CYS A 116 5.29 -15.56 -5.93
CA CYS A 116 4.12 -16.45 -6.00
C CYS A 116 4.10 -17.50 -4.85
N SER A 117 4.51 -17.09 -3.65
CA SER A 117 4.62 -17.94 -2.46
C SER A 117 3.77 -17.45 -1.31
N PHE A 118 2.65 -18.14 -1.06
CA PHE A 118 1.82 -17.91 0.12
C PHE A 118 2.55 -18.18 1.43
N VAL A 119 3.57 -19.05 1.43
CA VAL A 119 4.41 -19.30 2.60
C VAL A 119 5.21 -18.05 2.97
N GLU A 120 5.83 -17.38 1.99
CA GLU A 120 6.60 -16.16 2.26
C GLU A 120 5.67 -15.01 2.65
N MET A 121 4.52 -14.88 1.98
CA MET A 121 3.50 -13.89 2.37
C MET A 121 3.01 -14.10 3.81
N GLY A 122 2.80 -15.36 4.21
CA GLY A 122 2.33 -15.71 5.55
C GLY A 122 3.33 -15.34 6.65
N LYS A 123 4.64 -15.49 6.40
CA LYS A 123 5.69 -15.11 7.37
C LYS A 123 5.65 -13.62 7.71
N ASP A 124 5.30 -12.80 6.73
CA ASP A 124 5.27 -11.35 6.84
C ASP A 124 3.86 -10.80 7.13
N GLY A 125 2.86 -11.68 7.31
CA GLY A 125 1.47 -11.29 7.61
C GLY A 125 0.66 -10.76 6.43
N TRP A 126 1.16 -10.88 5.20
CA TRP A 126 0.48 -10.41 3.99
C TRP A 126 -0.55 -11.39 3.43
N HIS A 127 -0.50 -12.67 3.82
CA HIS A 127 -1.44 -13.67 3.33
C HIS A 127 -2.89 -13.33 3.67
N GLU A 128 -3.16 -12.88 4.90
CA GLU A 128 -4.52 -12.50 5.31
C GLU A 128 -5.05 -11.29 4.53
N ILE A 129 -4.16 -10.35 4.15
CA ILE A 129 -4.50 -9.18 3.34
C ILE A 129 -4.81 -9.61 1.90
N TYR A 130 -4.04 -10.56 1.39
CA TYR A 130 -4.26 -11.15 0.07
C TYR A 130 -5.61 -11.86 -0.02
N GLU A 131 -5.99 -12.63 1.00
CA GLU A 131 -7.30 -13.30 1.05
C GLU A 131 -8.48 -12.30 0.95
N LEU A 132 -8.32 -11.08 1.49
CA LEU A 132 -9.35 -10.03 1.34
C LEU A 132 -9.56 -9.59 -0.11
N CYS A 133 -8.60 -9.84 -1.00
CA CYS A 133 -8.73 -9.51 -2.41
C CYS A 133 -9.64 -10.48 -3.16
N ASN A 134 -9.96 -11.64 -2.55
CA ASN A 134 -10.88 -12.65 -3.07
C ASN A 134 -10.57 -13.06 -4.52
N VAL A 135 -9.31 -13.40 -4.78
CA VAL A 135 -8.83 -13.80 -6.11
C VAL A 135 -9.20 -15.27 -6.36
N PRO A 136 -9.75 -15.63 -7.54
CA PRO A 136 -9.98 -17.03 -7.91
C PRO A 136 -8.69 -17.80 -8.19
N ASP A 137 -8.61 -19.07 -7.79
CA ASP A 137 -7.47 -19.99 -8.04
C ASP A 137 -7.01 -20.06 -9.51
N GLU A 138 -7.91 -19.84 -10.47
CA GLU A 138 -7.56 -19.78 -11.89
C GLU A 138 -6.63 -18.61 -12.20
N LYS A 139 -6.94 -17.42 -11.67
CA LYS A 139 -6.11 -16.22 -11.81
C LYS A 139 -4.74 -16.38 -11.15
N GLU A 140 -4.70 -16.98 -9.98
CA GLU A 140 -3.44 -17.25 -9.28
C GLU A 140 -2.51 -18.14 -10.09
N ARG A 141 -3.07 -19.17 -10.74
CA ARG A 141 -2.33 -20.08 -11.61
C ARG A 141 -1.82 -19.36 -12.86
N GLU A 142 -2.67 -18.56 -13.51
CA GLU A 142 -2.28 -17.73 -14.66
C GLU A 142 -1.08 -16.83 -14.31
N TRP A 143 -1.16 -16.07 -13.22
CA TRP A 143 -0.09 -15.15 -12.83
C TRP A 143 1.21 -15.86 -12.47
N LYS A 144 1.13 -17.04 -11.84
CA LYS A 144 2.31 -17.83 -11.53
C LYS A 144 3.01 -18.33 -12.79
N ILE A 145 2.26 -18.74 -13.81
CA ILE A 145 2.81 -19.13 -15.11
C ILE A 145 3.50 -17.92 -15.76
N GLU A 146 2.79 -16.79 -15.87
CA GLU A 146 3.35 -15.55 -16.43
C GLU A 146 4.65 -15.10 -15.72
N TYR A 147 4.66 -15.22 -14.38
CA TYR A 147 5.81 -14.85 -13.56
C TYR A 147 7.04 -15.74 -13.84
N LEU A 148 6.82 -17.05 -13.90
CA LEU A 148 7.89 -18.02 -14.16
C LEU A 148 8.45 -17.90 -15.57
N GLU A 149 7.61 -17.68 -16.58
CA GLU A 149 8.03 -17.44 -17.96
C GLU A 149 8.95 -16.21 -18.05
N LYS A 150 8.54 -15.08 -17.49
CA LYS A 150 9.36 -13.86 -17.43
C LYS A 150 10.69 -14.08 -16.70
N LYS A 151 10.69 -14.86 -15.62
CA LYS A 151 11.92 -15.18 -14.89
C LYS A 151 12.90 -16.05 -15.70
N VAL A 152 12.38 -16.97 -16.51
CA VAL A 152 13.20 -17.81 -17.40
C VAL A 152 13.80 -16.97 -18.53
N ASP A 153 12.99 -16.11 -19.16
CA ASP A 153 13.44 -15.24 -20.25
C ASP A 153 14.55 -14.26 -19.78
N ASN A 154 14.39 -13.68 -18.59
CA ASN A 154 15.40 -12.78 -18.01
C ASN A 154 16.74 -13.50 -17.72
N LYS A 155 16.70 -14.79 -17.34
CA LYS A 155 17.92 -15.60 -17.18
C LYS A 155 18.60 -15.88 -18.52
N GLN A 156 17.84 -16.20 -19.56
CA GLN A 156 18.39 -16.47 -20.89
C GLN A 156 18.98 -15.22 -21.58
N GLN A 157 18.57 -14.01 -21.17
CA GLN A 157 19.14 -12.76 -21.69
C GLN A 157 20.40 -12.29 -20.94
N THR A 158 20.72 -12.92 -19.80
CA THR A 158 21.88 -12.55 -18.96
C THR A 158 23.03 -13.55 -19.04
N ASP A 159 22.85 -14.65 -19.77
CA ASP A 159 23.87 -15.65 -20.14
C ASP A 159 24.35 -15.44 -21.60
#